data_AF-A0A087DA58-F1
#
_entry.id   AF-A0A087DA58-F1
#
_cell.length_a   1.000
_cell.length_b   1.000
_cell.length_c   1.000
_cell.angle_alpha   90.00
_cell.angle_beta   90.00
_cell.angle_gamma   90.00
#
_symmetry.space_group_name_H-M   'P 1'
#
loop_
_entity.id
_entity.type
_entity.pdbx_description
1 polymer ?
#
loop_
_entity_poly.entity_id
_entity_poly.type
_entity_poly.pdbx_seq_one_letter_code
_entity_poly.pdbx_strand_id
1 'polypeptide(L)'
;MDIHEAIKLAEQVYPNMGVFGAAQNDVAWIFGLDFKTAENHPSEVGLPQIAVDKQDGSIHQLTPGTDAFWHYMTPDTEEVPLSSL
;
A
#
# COMPACT_ATOMS: atom_id res chain seq x y z
N MET A 1 13.53 5.41 2.29
CA MET A 1 12.81 4.34 3.00
C MET A 1 12.89 3.05 2.20
N ASP A 2 13.27 1.94 2.83
CA ASP A 2 13.19 0.62 2.18
C ASP A 2 11.78 0.01 2.29
N ILE A 3 11.53 -1.07 1.56
CA ILE A 3 10.21 -1.69 1.49
C ILE A 3 9.76 -2.31 2.83
N HIS A 4 10.68 -2.84 3.64
CA HIS A 4 10.33 -3.45 4.93
C HIS A 4 9.92 -2.39 5.96
N GLU A 5 10.57 -1.23 5.93
CA GLU A 5 10.16 -0.07 6.71
C GLU A 5 8.76 0.41 6.30
N ALA A 6 8.49 0.50 4.99
CA ALA A 6 7.19 0.89 4.47
C ALA A 6 6.07 -0.11 4.81
N ILE A 7 6.34 -1.42 4.74
CA ILE A 7 5.40 -2.47 5.17
C ILE A 7 5.06 -2.32 6.64
N LYS A 8 6.06 -2.10 7.51
CA LYS A 8 5.82 -1.90 8.95
C LYS A 8 4.92 -0.70 9.22
N LEU A 9 5.10 0.40 8.50
CA LEU A 9 4.22 1.57 8.62
C LEU A 9 2.80 1.25 8.18
N ALA A 10 2.63 0.56 7.04
CA ALA A 10 1.34 0.12 6.56
C ALA A 10 0.62 -0.77 7.59
N GLU A 11 1.31 -1.77 8.15
CA GLU A 11 0.74 -2.66 9.16
C GLU A 11 0.44 -1.96 10.50
N GLN A 12 1.13 -0.87 10.84
CA GLN A 12 0.79 -0.07 12.02
C GLN A 12 -0.54 0.68 11.84
N VAL A 13 -0.80 1.21 10.64
CA VAL A 13 -2.06 1.91 10.31
C VAL A 13 -3.21 0.94 10.07
N TYR A 14 -2.91 -0.22 9.47
CA TYR A 14 -3.86 -1.27 9.14
C TYR A 14 -3.53 -2.57 9.89
N PRO A 15 -3.68 -2.63 11.23
CA PRO A 15 -3.19 -3.75 12.06
C PRO A 15 -3.79 -5.11 11.71
N ASN A 16 -5.01 -5.14 11.19
CA ASN A 16 -5.73 -6.35 10.81
C ASN A 16 -5.47 -6.79 9.36
N MET A 17 -4.71 -6.01 8.59
CA MET A 17 -4.40 -6.27 7.18
C MET A 17 -2.92 -6.50 6.98
N GLY A 18 -2.57 -7.25 5.94
CA GLY A 18 -1.22 -7.47 5.46
C GLY A 18 -1.07 -7.00 4.01
N VAL A 19 0.17 -6.89 3.55
CA VAL A 19 0.48 -6.55 2.15
C VAL A 19 0.36 -7.79 1.27
N PHE A 20 -0.47 -7.70 0.23
CA PHE A 20 -0.74 -8.77 -0.74
C PHE A 20 -0.37 -8.41 -2.18
N GLY A 21 0.08 -7.17 -2.40
CA GLY A 21 0.64 -6.71 -3.66
C GLY A 21 1.53 -5.51 -3.37
N ALA A 22 2.65 -5.41 -4.09
CA ALA A 22 3.59 -4.32 -3.94
C ALA A 22 3.99 -3.77 -5.31
N ALA A 23 4.11 -2.46 -5.39
CA ALA A 23 4.66 -1.74 -6.50
C ALA A 23 5.46 -0.53 -5.98
N GLN A 24 6.25 0.09 -6.85
CA GLN A 24 7.00 1.28 -6.50
C GLN A 24 7.18 2.22 -7.67
N ASN A 25 7.48 3.47 -7.35
CA ASN A 25 8.07 4.45 -8.25
C ASN A 25 9.07 5.30 -7.46
N ASP A 26 9.55 6.40 -8.04
CA ASP A 26 10.53 7.28 -7.38
C ASP A 26 10.01 7.90 -6.07
N VAL A 27 8.70 8.08 -5.92
CA VAL A 27 8.10 8.84 -4.80
C VAL A 27 7.51 7.96 -3.70
N ALA A 28 7.04 6.76 -4.00
CA ALA A 28 6.31 5.94 -3.03
C ALA A 28 6.53 4.43 -3.18
N TRP A 29 6.26 3.72 -2.08
CA TRP A 29 5.89 2.31 -2.09
C TRP A 29 4.37 2.21 -2.17
N ILE A 30 3.83 1.41 -3.08
CA ILE A 30 2.40 1.24 -3.29
C ILE A 30 2.03 -0.18 -2.87
N PHE A 31 1.03 -0.32 -1.99
CA PHE A 31 0.60 -1.61 -1.48
C PHE A 31 -0.87 -1.86 -1.72
N GLY A 32 -1.19 -3.06 -2.18
CA GLY A 32 -2.51 -3.65 -2.04
C GLY A 32 -2.60 -4.37 -0.70
N LEU A 33 -3.62 -4.07 0.09
CA LEU A 33 -3.82 -4.69 1.40
C LEU A 33 -4.99 -5.68 1.38
N ASP A 34 -4.85 -6.76 2.14
CA ASP A 34 -5.94 -7.70 2.43
C ASP A 34 -5.94 -8.09 3.91
N PHE A 35 -7.07 -8.55 4.42
CA PHE A 35 -7.21 -8.99 5.79
C PHE A 35 -6.33 -10.20 6.07
N LYS A 36 -5.63 -10.18 7.22
CA LYS A 36 -4.74 -11.27 7.65
C LYS A 36 -5.48 -12.59 7.85
N THR A 37 -6.77 -12.53 8.14
CA THR A 37 -7.62 -13.71 8.35
C THR A 37 -9.00 -13.48 7.74
N ALA A 38 -9.63 -14.57 7.27
CA ALA A 38 -10.99 -14.54 6.73
C ALA A 38 -12.04 -14.12 7.79
N GLU A 39 -11.80 -14.43 9.06
CA GLU A 39 -12.65 -14.05 10.19
C GLU A 39 -12.71 -12.53 10.39
N ASN A 40 -11.65 -11.82 9.98
CA ASN A 40 -11.54 -10.38 10.06
C ASN A 40 -12.03 -9.66 8.80
N HIS A 41 -12.51 -10.37 7.78
CA HIS A 41 -12.97 -9.79 6.52
C HIS A 41 -14.47 -9.43 6.62
N PRO A 42 -14.85 -8.20 6.99
CA PRO A 42 -16.23 -7.75 6.84
C PRO A 42 -16.60 -7.82 5.36
N SER A 43 -17.81 -8.31 5.05
CA SER A 43 -18.30 -8.46 3.68
C SER A 43 -18.47 -7.14 2.92
N GLU A 44 -18.39 -6.00 3.62
CA GLU A 44 -18.72 -4.67 3.10
C GLU A 44 -17.52 -3.72 2.93
N VAL A 45 -16.32 -4.11 3.37
CA VAL A 45 -15.13 -3.24 3.29
C VAL A 45 -14.32 -3.59 2.06
N GLY A 46 -14.05 -2.57 1.23
CA GLY A 46 -13.16 -2.71 0.07
C GLY A 46 -11.71 -2.91 0.52
N LEU A 47 -10.94 -3.63 -0.31
CA LEU A 47 -9.51 -3.82 -0.11
C LEU A 47 -8.77 -2.52 -0.45
N PRO A 48 -8.15 -1.84 0.53
CA PRO A 48 -7.52 -0.57 0.26
C PRO A 48 -6.22 -0.77 -0.52
N GLN A 49 -6.01 0.10 -1.50
CA GLN A 49 -4.70 0.36 -2.08
C GLN A 49 -4.14 1.62 -1.44
N ILE A 50 -2.88 1.59 -1.02
CA ILE A 50 -2.23 2.71 -0.33
C ILE A 50 -0.89 3.06 -0.97
N ALA A 51 -0.46 4.31 -0.80
CA ALA A 51 0.92 4.74 -0.99
C ALA A 51 1.56 5.06 0.36
N VAL A 52 2.81 4.66 0.54
CA VAL A 52 3.70 5.10 1.60
C VAL A 52 4.78 5.98 0.98
N ASP A 53 4.78 7.26 1.32
CA ASP A 53 5.71 8.24 0.77
C ASP A 53 7.15 7.93 1.20
N LYS A 54 8.07 7.85 0.23
CA LYS A 54 9.48 7.47 0.49
C LYS A 54 10.26 8.57 1.22
N GLN A 55 9.79 9.81 1.20
CA GLN A 55 10.45 10.96 1.82
C GLN A 55 10.11 11.08 3.31
N ASP A 56 8.84 10.95 3.68
CA ASP A 56 8.38 11.22 5.05
C ASP A 56 7.60 10.06 5.72
N GLY A 57 7.31 9.00 4.99
CA GLY A 57 6.57 7.84 5.50
C GLY A 57 5.06 8.07 5.69
N SER A 58 4.52 9.17 5.17
CA SER A 58 3.08 9.43 5.21
C SER A 58 2.31 8.40 4.38
N ILE A 59 1.12 8.02 4.88
CA ILE A 59 0.30 6.98 4.27
C ILE A 59 -0.96 7.59 3.67
N HIS A 60 -1.20 7.30 2.40
CA HIS A 60 -2.31 7.85 1.62
C HIS A 60 -3.12 6.74 0.97
N GLN A 61 -4.44 6.80 1.10
CA GLN A 61 -5.32 5.87 0.40
C GLN A 61 -5.47 6.26 -1.07
N LEU A 62 -5.20 5.32 -1.97
CA LEU A 62 -5.25 5.50 -3.43
C LEU A 62 -6.65 5.21 -3.95
N THR A 63 -7.60 6.10 -3.61
CA THR A 63 -8.96 6.03 -4.15
C THR A 63 -8.98 6.65 -5.55
N PRO A 64 -9.40 5.93 -6.61
CA PRO A 64 -9.42 6.46 -7.97
C PRO A 64 -10.10 7.83 -8.06
N GLY A 65 -9.45 8.78 -8.73
CA GLY A 65 -9.96 10.14 -8.91
C GLY A 65 -9.56 11.15 -7.83
N THR A 66 -8.88 10.75 -6.75
CA THR A 66 -8.35 11.69 -5.75
C THR A 66 -6.97 12.22 -6.13
N ASP A 67 -6.58 13.35 -5.53
CA ASP A 67 -5.24 13.94 -5.73
C ASP A 67 -4.13 12.95 -5.35
N ALA A 68 -4.30 12.22 -4.24
CA ALA A 68 -3.35 11.19 -3.83
C ALA A 68 -3.20 10.09 -4.88
N PHE A 69 -4.31 9.64 -5.49
CA PHE A 69 -4.26 8.65 -6.56
C PHE A 69 -3.44 9.15 -7.74
N TRP A 70 -3.74 10.36 -8.24
CA TRP A 70 -3.01 10.91 -9.40
C TRP A 70 -1.55 11.27 -9.10
N HIS A 71 -1.25 11.62 -7.85
CA HIS A 71 0.11 11.94 -7.43
C HIS A 71 1.00 10.69 -7.38
N TYR A 72 0.49 9.59 -6.83
CA TYR A 72 1.29 8.38 -6.57
C TYR A 72 1.16 7.29 -7.64
N MET A 73 0.05 7.20 -8.39
CA MET A 73 -0.10 6.22 -9.47
C MET A 73 0.43 6.78 -10.78
N THR A 74 1.74 6.69 -10.97
CA THR A 74 2.46 7.29 -12.09
C THR A 74 2.79 6.25 -13.19
N PRO A 75 3.06 6.66 -14.43
CA PRO A 75 3.35 5.73 -15.52
C PRO A 75 4.61 4.86 -15.34
N ASP A 76 5.54 5.30 -14.49
CA ASP A 76 6.77 4.62 -14.10
C ASP A 76 6.59 3.66 -12.91
N THR A 77 5.37 3.51 -12.38
CA THR A 77 5.09 2.54 -11.32
C THR A 77 5.35 1.12 -11.83
N GLU A 78 6.27 0.42 -11.16
CA GLU A 78 6.66 -0.95 -11.44
C GLU A 78 6.23 -1.90 -10.32
N GLU A 79 5.78 -3.11 -10.69
CA GLU A 79 5.45 -4.15 -9.72
C GLU A 79 6.71 -4.68 -9.02
N VAL A 80 6.60 -4.91 -7.73
CA VAL A 80 7.66 -5.51 -6.91
C VAL A 80 7.22 -6.95 -6.60
N PRO A 81 7.98 -7.98 -7.03
CA PRO A 81 7.63 -9.36 -6.76
C PRO A 81 7.58 -9.63 -5.26
N LEU A 82 6.47 -10.16 -4.74
CA LEU A 82 6.36 -10.48 -3.32
C LEU A 82 7.37 -11.55 -2.85
N SER A 83 7.93 -12.36 -3.76
CA SER A 83 9.02 -13.28 -3.44
C SER A 83 10.34 -12.58 -3.08
N SER A 84 10.42 -11.26 -3.29
CA SER A 84 11.54 -10.41 -2.90
C SER A 84 11.32 -9.69 -1.56
N LEU A 85 10.19 -9.95 -0.91
CA LEU A 85 9.81 -9.54 0.45
C LEU A 85 9.98 -10.70 1.43
#